data_AF-A0AAN7B2V5-F1
#
_entry.id   AF-A0AAN7B2V5-F1
#
_cell.length_a   1.000
_cell.length_b   1.000
_cell.length_c   1.000
_cell.angle_alpha   90.00
_cell.angle_beta   90.00
_cell.angle_gamma   90.00
#
_symmetry.space_group_name_H-M   'P 1'
#
loop_
_entity.id
_entity.type
_entity.pdbx_description
1 polymer ?
#
loop_
_entity_poly.entity_id
_entity_poly.type
_entity_poly.pdbx_seq_one_letter_code
_entity_poly.pdbx_strand_id
1 'polypeptide(L)'
;MSRENCHRKSVQNTLANLPRTLDDTYARILKAIPPEHLIYAKRLLQFLTYSERPLRLEEAVDAVTVDIGSRPRFDTRNRVFIPKEVVQYCSSLVTLVSKDESGDGTARVEIQLAHFSVKQYLVSDRLEADMASDLKEIPARTAIVNVCLSYLLELDRSCGPSKAIKTYHLAQYSAQYWAQHAAVVERSGGQGWCRDKYLSSRAAFEFGYELYSPDRLCTGPGAKVPVGSLYYAAFCGLVSSTRMLLEKGAEVNAQGGEYGNALQAASYRGHGKIVQMLLDKGADVNAQGGNDGNALQRASYRGHGKIVQMLLEKGAEVNAQGGDDSNALQAASYRGHGKIVQMLLDKGADVNAQGGDDGNALHVASSEGHEEIVQMLLDKG
;
A
#
# COMPACT_ATOMS: atom_id res chain seq x y z
N MET A 1 13.53 -64.21 -0.48
CA MET A 1 12.60 -64.08 0.67
C MET A 1 12.88 -62.92 1.63
N SER A 2 14.13 -62.55 1.97
CA SER A 2 14.38 -61.49 2.97
C SER A 2 14.22 -60.03 2.46
N ARG A 3 14.60 -59.74 1.20
CA ARG A 3 14.45 -58.40 0.60
C ARG A 3 13.00 -58.02 0.26
N GLU A 4 12.18 -58.96 -0.21
CA GLU A 4 10.77 -58.73 -0.55
C GLU A 4 9.91 -58.45 0.69
N ASN A 5 10.18 -59.13 1.81
CA ASN A 5 9.47 -58.87 3.08
C ASN A 5 9.83 -57.53 3.71
N CYS A 6 11.07 -57.06 3.54
CA CYS A 6 11.49 -55.72 3.95
C CYS A 6 10.79 -54.64 3.11
N HIS A 7 10.70 -54.85 1.79
CA HIS A 7 9.97 -53.95 0.90
C HIS A 7 8.47 -53.92 1.20
N ARG A 8 7.84 -55.08 1.46
CA ARG A 8 6.40 -55.15 1.76
C ARG A 8 6.03 -54.46 3.08
N LYS A 9 6.86 -54.62 4.12
CA LYS A 9 6.70 -53.89 5.39
C LYS A 9 6.93 -52.38 5.24
N SER A 10 7.93 -51.99 4.43
CA SER A 10 8.17 -50.58 4.10
C SER A 10 7.00 -49.93 3.35
N VAL A 11 6.44 -50.63 2.35
CA VAL A 11 5.27 -50.19 1.58
C VAL A 11 4.02 -50.11 2.47
N GLN A 12 3.78 -51.11 3.33
CA GLN A 12 2.65 -51.09 4.27
C GLN A 12 2.76 -49.95 5.30
N ASN A 13 3.95 -49.69 5.83
CA ASN A 13 4.18 -48.54 6.72
C ASN A 13 4.00 -47.20 5.98
N THR A 14 4.40 -47.12 4.71
CA THR A 14 4.23 -45.91 3.90
C THR A 14 2.75 -45.65 3.59
N LEU A 15 1.99 -46.70 3.27
CA LEU A 15 0.55 -46.63 3.03
C LEU A 15 -0.24 -46.29 4.30
N ALA A 16 0.16 -46.84 5.46
CA ALA A 16 -0.47 -46.53 6.75
C ALA A 16 -0.25 -45.08 7.21
N ASN A 17 0.84 -44.45 6.74
CA ASN A 17 1.20 -43.07 7.02
C ASN A 17 0.80 -42.08 5.90
N LEU A 18 -0.09 -42.48 4.99
CA LEU A 18 -0.65 -41.56 4.02
C LEU A 18 -1.55 -40.53 4.71
N PRO A 19 -1.48 -39.25 4.31
CA PRO A 19 -2.38 -38.22 4.82
C PRO A 19 -3.83 -38.58 4.50
N ARG A 20 -4.72 -38.43 5.48
CA ARG A 20 -6.15 -38.79 5.35
C ARG A 20 -6.97 -37.65 4.78
N THR A 21 -6.48 -36.43 4.95
CA THR A 21 -7.09 -35.20 4.46
C THR A 21 -6.09 -34.36 3.65
N LEU A 22 -6.61 -33.37 2.91
CA LEU A 22 -5.77 -32.37 2.26
C LEU A 22 -4.95 -31.57 3.27
N ASP A 23 -5.53 -31.27 4.44
CA ASP A 23 -4.83 -30.57 5.51
C ASP A 23 -3.67 -31.40 6.08
N ASP A 24 -3.86 -32.72 6.29
CA ASP A 24 -2.76 -33.62 6.69
C ASP A 24 -1.65 -33.65 5.63
N THR A 25 -2.03 -33.52 4.35
CA THR A 25 -1.09 -33.47 3.24
C THR A 25 -0.25 -32.19 3.32
N TYR A 26 -0.89 -31.04 3.52
CA TYR A 26 -0.21 -29.76 3.67
C TYR A 26 0.66 -29.71 4.93
N ALA A 27 0.17 -30.19 6.07
CA ALA A 27 0.93 -30.30 7.31
C ALA A 27 2.19 -31.15 7.12
N ARG A 28 2.06 -32.30 6.45
CA ARG A 28 3.19 -33.19 6.16
C ARG A 28 4.23 -32.52 5.24
N ILE A 29 3.79 -31.77 4.23
CA ILE A 29 4.72 -31.04 3.34
C ILE A 29 5.49 -29.97 4.13
N LEU A 30 4.80 -29.18 4.95
CA LEU A 30 5.46 -28.15 5.77
C LEU A 30 6.45 -28.74 6.78
N LYS A 31 6.12 -29.87 7.41
CA LYS A 31 7.03 -30.59 8.32
C LYS A 31 8.25 -31.18 7.64
N ALA A 32 8.16 -31.48 6.34
CA ALA A 32 9.25 -32.07 5.59
C ALA A 32 10.30 -31.03 5.16
N ILE A 33 10.05 -29.73 5.41
CA ILE A 33 10.98 -28.65 5.09
C ILE A 33 12.20 -28.75 6.02
N PRO A 34 13.43 -28.83 5.48
CA PRO A 34 14.63 -28.86 6.31
C PRO A 34 14.75 -27.59 7.19
N PRO A 35 15.16 -27.71 8.47
CA PRO A 35 15.25 -26.58 9.39
C PRO A 35 16.06 -25.38 8.86
N GLU A 36 17.15 -25.65 8.13
CA GLU A 36 18.01 -24.66 7.48
C GLU A 36 17.30 -23.85 6.39
N HIS A 37 16.21 -24.38 5.82
CA HIS A 37 15.43 -23.74 4.77
C HIS A 37 14.10 -23.17 5.27
N LEU A 38 13.74 -23.43 6.53
CA LEU A 38 12.46 -23.05 7.10
C LEU A 38 12.23 -21.53 7.05
N ILE A 39 13.28 -20.73 7.28
CA ILE A 39 13.17 -19.25 7.23
C ILE A 39 12.81 -18.75 5.82
N TYR A 40 13.40 -19.34 4.78
CA TYR A 40 13.12 -18.99 3.38
C TYR A 40 11.71 -19.44 2.98
N ALA A 41 11.32 -20.65 3.35
CA ALA A 41 9.99 -21.18 3.10
C ALA A 41 8.90 -20.35 3.79
N LYS A 42 9.08 -20.02 5.09
CA LYS A 42 8.19 -19.13 5.83
C LYS A 42 8.03 -17.80 5.12
N ARG A 43 9.14 -17.16 4.75
CA ARG A 43 9.10 -15.87 4.05
C ARG A 43 8.40 -15.96 2.70
N LEU A 44 8.67 -16.99 1.92
CA LEU A 44 7.99 -17.21 0.65
C LEU A 44 6.47 -17.34 0.86
N LEU A 45 6.05 -18.19 1.80
CA LEU A 45 4.64 -18.42 2.10
C LEU A 45 3.94 -17.16 2.62
N GLN A 46 4.61 -16.31 3.41
CA GLN A 46 4.08 -15.01 3.84
C GLN A 46 3.73 -14.13 2.63
N PHE A 47 4.66 -13.98 1.68
CA PHE A 47 4.42 -13.22 0.46
C PHE A 47 3.32 -13.86 -0.40
N LEU A 48 3.41 -15.16 -0.70
CA LEU A 48 2.41 -15.83 -1.54
C LEU A 48 0.99 -15.79 -0.95
N THR A 49 0.87 -15.69 0.37
CA THR A 49 -0.42 -15.62 1.05
C THR A 49 -1.01 -14.21 1.02
N TYR A 50 -0.20 -13.17 1.26
CA TYR A 50 -0.69 -11.81 1.52
C TYR A 50 -0.31 -10.76 0.47
N SER A 51 0.57 -11.05 -0.49
CA SER A 51 0.95 -10.13 -1.56
C SER A 51 -0.26 -9.68 -2.38
N GLU A 52 -0.25 -8.40 -2.76
CA GLU A 52 -1.36 -7.74 -3.46
C GLU A 52 -1.45 -8.14 -4.95
N ARG A 53 -0.39 -8.78 -5.46
CA ARG A 53 -0.36 -9.49 -6.74
C ARG A 53 0.56 -10.71 -6.66
N PRO A 54 0.43 -11.70 -7.57
CA PRO A 54 1.43 -12.74 -7.72
C PRO A 54 2.84 -12.17 -7.85
N LEU A 55 3.79 -12.78 -7.14
CA LEU A 55 5.20 -12.42 -7.24
C LEU A 55 5.80 -13.00 -8.50
N ARG A 56 6.70 -12.25 -9.14
CA ARG A 56 7.61 -12.81 -10.14
C ARG A 56 8.63 -13.72 -9.44
N LEU A 57 9.13 -14.72 -10.14
CA LEU A 57 10.13 -15.64 -9.59
C LEU A 57 11.35 -14.87 -9.03
N GLU A 58 11.86 -13.90 -9.78
CA GLU A 58 13.02 -13.10 -9.34
C GLU A 58 12.71 -12.17 -8.16
N GLU A 59 11.46 -11.69 -8.04
CA GLU A 59 11.01 -10.95 -6.87
C GLU A 59 10.99 -11.85 -5.63
N ALA A 60 10.50 -13.08 -5.78
CA ALA A 60 10.47 -14.06 -4.70
C ALA A 60 11.88 -14.44 -4.23
N VAL A 61 12.83 -14.61 -5.15
CA VAL A 61 14.25 -14.86 -4.83
C VAL A 61 14.84 -13.72 -4.01
N ASP A 62 14.66 -12.48 -4.46
CA ASP A 62 15.14 -11.32 -3.72
C ASP A 62 14.46 -11.23 -2.34
N ALA A 63 13.15 -11.47 -2.26
CA ALA A 63 12.40 -11.42 -1.01
C ALA A 63 12.90 -12.45 0.01
N VAL A 64 13.12 -13.70 -0.39
CA VAL A 64 13.63 -14.73 0.53
C VAL A 64 15.07 -14.44 0.98
N THR A 65 15.88 -13.81 0.13
CA THR A 65 17.31 -13.52 0.39
C THR A 65 17.51 -12.39 1.42
N VAL A 66 16.54 -11.49 1.61
CA VAL A 66 16.66 -10.38 2.58
C VAL A 66 16.76 -10.91 4.00
N ASP A 67 17.90 -10.76 4.66
CA ASP A 67 18.05 -11.08 6.07
C ASP A 67 17.93 -9.80 6.92
N ILE A 68 16.82 -9.70 7.66
CA ILE A 68 16.53 -8.52 8.50
C ILE A 68 17.49 -8.42 9.69
N GLY A 69 18.06 -9.56 10.14
CA GLY A 69 18.96 -9.65 11.29
C GLY A 69 20.43 -9.37 10.96
N SER A 70 20.82 -9.43 9.68
CA SER A 70 22.20 -9.22 9.23
C SER A 70 22.52 -7.76 8.86
N ARG A 71 23.81 -7.48 8.66
CA ARG A 71 24.30 -6.28 7.98
C ARG A 71 25.40 -6.68 6.98
N PRO A 72 25.25 -6.40 5.67
CA PRO A 72 24.09 -5.79 5.02
C PRO A 72 22.86 -6.68 5.09
N ARG A 73 21.65 -6.09 5.02
CA ARG A 73 20.39 -6.87 5.02
C ARG A 73 20.07 -7.54 3.69
N PHE A 74 20.62 -6.99 2.62
CA PHE A 74 20.50 -7.54 1.29
C PHE A 74 21.84 -7.38 0.58
N ASP A 75 22.25 -8.44 -0.13
CA ASP A 75 23.43 -8.43 -0.98
C ASP A 75 23.09 -9.20 -2.25
N THR A 76 23.30 -8.57 -3.41
CA THR A 76 23.03 -9.19 -4.71
C THR A 76 23.90 -10.43 -4.95
N ARG A 77 25.07 -10.54 -4.28
CA ARG A 77 25.96 -11.71 -4.33
C ARG A 77 25.40 -12.91 -3.57
N ASN A 78 24.49 -12.68 -2.62
CA ASN A 78 23.84 -13.72 -1.82
C ASN A 78 22.55 -14.24 -2.47
N ARG A 79 22.18 -13.74 -3.66
CA ARG A 79 21.10 -14.34 -4.45
C ARG A 79 21.39 -15.83 -4.57
N VAL A 80 20.50 -16.63 -3.99
CA VAL A 80 20.60 -18.09 -4.06
C VAL A 80 20.78 -18.45 -5.52
N PHE A 81 21.87 -19.15 -5.84
CA PHE A 81 22.32 -19.37 -7.22
C PHE A 81 21.33 -20.19 -8.08
N ILE A 82 20.16 -20.56 -7.56
CA ILE A 82 19.11 -21.29 -8.29
C ILE A 82 17.71 -20.81 -7.86
N PRO A 83 17.07 -19.88 -8.60
CA PRO A 83 15.69 -19.44 -8.39
C PRO A 83 14.65 -20.56 -8.24
N LYS A 84 14.91 -21.71 -8.88
CA LYS A 84 14.04 -22.89 -8.82
C LYS A 84 14.11 -23.65 -7.49
N GLU A 85 15.19 -23.53 -6.71
CA GLU A 85 15.29 -24.19 -5.39
C GLU A 85 14.32 -23.59 -4.37
N VAL A 86 14.03 -22.28 -4.49
CA VAL A 86 13.02 -21.60 -3.66
C VAL A 86 11.64 -22.30 -3.78
N VAL A 87 11.34 -22.86 -4.95
CA VAL A 87 10.12 -23.63 -5.25
C VAL A 87 10.20 -25.06 -4.70
N GLN A 88 11.40 -25.64 -4.62
CA GLN A 88 11.61 -27.01 -4.16
C GLN A 88 11.27 -27.19 -2.68
N TYR A 89 11.58 -26.20 -1.84
CA TYR A 89 11.29 -26.24 -0.40
C TYR A 89 9.79 -26.29 -0.09
N CYS A 90 8.97 -25.63 -0.91
CA CYS A 90 7.51 -25.65 -0.78
C CYS A 90 6.86 -26.52 -1.87
N SER A 91 7.58 -27.53 -2.37
CA SER A 91 7.13 -28.35 -3.50
C SER A 91 5.73 -28.92 -3.23
N SER A 92 4.85 -28.81 -4.23
CA SER A 92 3.40 -29.13 -4.17
C SER A 92 2.50 -28.08 -3.48
N LEU A 93 3.03 -27.14 -2.70
CA LEU A 93 2.26 -25.99 -2.20
C LEU A 93 2.30 -24.80 -3.15
N VAL A 94 3.31 -24.75 -4.01
CA VAL A 94 3.54 -23.66 -4.96
C VAL A 94 3.64 -24.20 -6.40
N THR A 95 3.30 -23.34 -7.35
CA THR A 95 3.40 -23.62 -8.79
C THR A 95 4.04 -22.43 -9.51
N LEU A 96 4.70 -22.72 -10.64
CA LEU A 96 5.24 -21.72 -11.53
C LEU A 96 4.30 -21.55 -12.72
N VAL A 97 3.90 -20.31 -12.99
CA VAL A 97 3.00 -19.96 -14.08
C VAL A 97 3.76 -19.05 -15.04
N SER A 98 3.95 -19.49 -16.28
CA SER A 98 4.46 -18.64 -17.35
C SER A 98 3.32 -17.81 -17.92
N LYS A 99 3.50 -16.49 -17.96
CA LYS A 99 2.61 -15.57 -18.68
C LYS A 99 3.35 -15.01 -19.90
N ASP A 100 2.74 -15.18 -21.06
CA ASP A 100 3.16 -14.50 -22.27
C ASP A 100 2.63 -13.07 -22.20
N GLU A 101 3.52 -12.08 -22.04
CA GLU A 101 3.14 -10.69 -22.24
C GLU A 101 3.15 -10.37 -23.75
N SER A 102 2.10 -9.71 -24.19
CA SER A 102 1.90 -9.24 -25.56
C SER A 102 3.02 -8.27 -25.97
N GLY A 103 3.96 -8.75 -26.79
CA GLY A 103 4.73 -7.93 -27.74
C GLY A 103 6.26 -7.99 -27.66
N ASP A 104 6.88 -8.28 -26.52
CA ASP A 104 8.36 -8.24 -26.38
C ASP A 104 9.06 -9.61 -26.35
N GLY A 105 8.29 -10.71 -26.26
CA GLY A 105 8.80 -12.08 -26.29
C GLY A 105 9.45 -12.56 -24.98
N THR A 106 9.44 -11.78 -23.89
CA THR A 106 9.93 -12.23 -22.58
C THR A 106 8.81 -12.87 -21.77
N ALA A 107 8.79 -14.21 -21.75
CA ALA A 107 7.90 -14.96 -20.88
C ALA A 107 8.19 -14.61 -19.41
N ARG A 108 7.20 -14.06 -18.69
CA ARG A 108 7.33 -13.77 -17.26
C ARG A 108 6.88 -14.96 -16.45
N VAL A 109 7.77 -15.45 -15.59
CA VAL A 109 7.47 -16.55 -14.66
C VAL A 109 7.01 -15.97 -13.33
N GLU A 110 5.77 -16.27 -12.95
CA GLU A 110 5.19 -15.97 -11.66
C GLU A 110 5.21 -17.20 -10.76
N ILE A 111 5.35 -16.98 -9.45
CA ILE A 111 5.17 -18.00 -8.44
C ILE A 111 3.83 -17.78 -7.74
N GLN A 112 3.05 -18.85 -7.63
CA GLN A 112 1.70 -18.83 -7.05
C GLN A 112 1.52 -20.01 -6.11
N LEU A 113 0.54 -19.93 -5.21
CA LEU A 113 0.09 -21.12 -4.48
C LEU A 113 -0.54 -22.10 -5.46
N ALA A 114 -0.23 -23.38 -5.32
CA ALA A 114 -0.66 -24.43 -6.25
C ALA A 114 -2.18 -24.57 -6.33
N HIS A 115 -2.89 -24.26 -5.24
CA HIS A 115 -4.35 -24.28 -5.19
C HIS A 115 -4.89 -23.30 -4.14
N PHE A 116 -6.11 -22.82 -4.31
CA PHE A 116 -6.77 -21.90 -3.36
C PHE A 116 -6.90 -22.50 -1.95
N SER A 117 -7.09 -23.82 -1.85
CA SER A 117 -7.14 -24.54 -0.56
C SER A 117 -5.84 -24.46 0.23
N VAL A 118 -4.69 -24.29 -0.43
CA VAL A 118 -3.41 -24.08 0.27
C VAL A 118 -3.48 -22.77 1.04
N LYS A 119 -3.95 -21.69 0.41
CA LYS A 119 -4.15 -20.40 1.07
C LYS A 119 -5.11 -20.54 2.26
N GLN A 120 -6.23 -21.23 2.07
CA GLN A 120 -7.20 -21.46 3.15
C GLN A 120 -6.60 -22.21 4.33
N TYR A 121 -5.75 -23.19 4.09
CA TYR A 121 -5.06 -23.93 5.14
C TYR A 121 -4.04 -23.03 5.88
N LEU A 122 -3.21 -22.29 5.16
CA LEU A 122 -2.15 -21.43 5.75
C LEU A 122 -2.71 -20.31 6.63
N VAL A 123 -3.91 -19.80 6.34
CA VAL A 123 -4.57 -18.76 7.14
C VAL A 123 -5.51 -19.31 8.22
N SER A 124 -5.66 -20.64 8.31
CA SER A 124 -6.57 -21.27 9.27
C SER A 124 -5.92 -21.52 10.63
N ASP A 125 -6.75 -21.71 11.66
CA ASP A 125 -6.30 -22.13 13.00
C ASP A 125 -5.84 -23.59 13.06
N ARG A 126 -5.86 -24.32 11.93
CA ARG A 126 -5.45 -25.73 11.85
C ARG A 126 -3.96 -25.90 11.58
N LEU A 127 -3.28 -24.82 11.22
CA LEU A 127 -1.84 -24.81 11.02
C LEU A 127 -1.10 -24.99 12.36
N GLU A 128 -0.01 -25.76 12.36
CA GLU A 128 0.76 -26.02 13.57
C GLU A 128 1.39 -24.75 14.16
N ALA A 129 1.51 -24.72 15.48
CA ALA A 129 1.81 -23.50 16.24
C ALA A 129 3.13 -22.81 15.85
N ASP A 130 4.13 -23.58 15.43
CA ASP A 130 5.47 -23.12 15.02
C ASP A 130 5.48 -22.34 13.70
N MET A 131 4.56 -22.66 12.80
CA MET A 131 4.35 -21.98 11.51
C MET A 131 3.21 -20.97 11.60
N ALA A 132 2.18 -21.27 12.40
CA ALA A 132 0.98 -20.46 12.52
C ALA A 132 1.25 -19.07 13.11
N SER A 133 2.20 -18.94 14.04
CA SER A 133 2.57 -17.63 14.59
C SER A 133 3.04 -16.66 13.51
N ASP A 134 3.79 -17.14 12.51
CA ASP A 134 4.43 -16.31 11.49
C ASP A 134 3.55 -16.08 10.26
N LEU A 135 2.57 -16.97 10.01
CA LEU A 135 1.69 -16.93 8.84
C LEU A 135 0.32 -16.27 9.12
N LYS A 136 0.02 -15.92 10.37
CA LYS A 136 -1.09 -15.02 10.69
C LYS A 136 -0.91 -13.66 10.00
N GLU A 137 -2.02 -13.00 9.70
CA GLU A 137 -2.02 -11.80 8.85
C GLU A 137 -1.07 -10.70 9.34
N ILE A 138 -1.16 -10.34 10.63
CA ILE A 138 -0.35 -9.24 11.16
C ILE A 138 1.16 -9.57 11.16
N PRO A 139 1.63 -10.73 11.68
CA PRO A 139 3.04 -11.13 11.59
C PRO A 139 3.54 -11.25 10.14
N ALA A 140 2.77 -11.88 9.25
CA ALA A 140 3.15 -12.05 7.85
C ALA A 140 3.28 -10.71 7.11
N ARG A 141 2.29 -9.82 7.25
CA ARG A 141 2.36 -8.46 6.67
C ARG A 141 3.48 -7.64 7.29
N THR A 142 3.76 -7.80 8.59
CA THR A 142 4.90 -7.15 9.25
C THR A 142 6.23 -7.63 8.66
N ALA A 143 6.37 -8.93 8.41
CA ALA A 143 7.54 -9.49 7.75
C ALA A 143 7.70 -8.94 6.32
N ILE A 144 6.62 -8.86 5.53
CA ILE A 144 6.64 -8.26 4.19
C ILE A 144 7.12 -6.81 4.25
N VAL A 145 6.55 -6.00 5.14
CA VAL A 145 6.97 -4.59 5.34
C VAL A 145 8.46 -4.51 5.66
N ASN A 146 8.93 -5.32 6.61
CA ASN A 146 10.34 -5.30 7.01
C ASN A 146 11.27 -5.74 5.88
N VAL A 147 10.88 -6.74 5.08
CA VAL A 147 11.64 -7.19 3.91
C VAL A 147 11.70 -6.08 2.86
N CYS A 148 10.55 -5.55 2.44
CA CYS A 148 10.48 -4.50 1.42
C CYS A 148 11.29 -3.26 1.82
N LEU A 149 11.15 -2.79 3.06
CA LEU A 149 11.84 -1.60 3.53
C LEU A 149 13.34 -1.84 3.76
N SER A 150 13.72 -3.01 4.26
CA SER A 150 15.13 -3.38 4.36
C SER A 150 15.78 -3.44 2.98
N TYR A 151 15.07 -3.99 2.00
CA TYR A 151 15.51 -4.05 0.63
C TYR A 151 15.71 -2.66 0.03
N LEU A 152 14.72 -1.77 0.17
CA LEU A 152 14.79 -0.37 -0.32
C LEU A 152 15.93 0.43 0.34
N LEU A 153 16.21 0.17 1.62
CA LEU A 153 17.29 0.85 2.36
C LEU A 153 18.70 0.48 1.87
N GLU A 154 18.88 -0.73 1.33
CA GLU A 154 20.17 -1.28 0.89
C GLU A 154 20.42 -1.11 -0.63
N LEU A 155 19.49 -0.50 -1.36
CA LEU A 155 19.66 -0.27 -2.80
C LEU A 155 20.87 0.65 -3.09
N ASP A 156 21.67 0.26 -4.09
CA ASP A 156 22.65 1.16 -4.68
C ASP A 156 21.95 2.28 -5.47
N ARG A 157 21.88 3.45 -4.84
CA ARG A 157 21.24 4.65 -5.38
C ARG A 157 22.07 5.35 -6.47
N SER A 158 23.35 4.99 -6.65
CA SER A 158 24.21 5.62 -7.66
C SER A 158 23.85 5.23 -9.10
N CYS A 159 23.17 4.10 -9.28
CA CYS A 159 22.88 3.55 -10.60
C CYS A 159 21.63 4.15 -11.29
N GLY A 160 20.84 4.94 -10.56
CA GLY A 160 19.57 5.53 -11.02
C GLY A 160 18.39 4.53 -11.10
N PRO A 161 17.13 4.99 -11.11
CA PRO A 161 15.94 4.12 -11.02
C PRO A 161 15.84 3.07 -12.14
N SER A 162 16.11 3.46 -13.39
CA SER A 162 15.96 2.56 -14.56
C SER A 162 16.92 1.37 -14.52
N LYS A 163 18.15 1.56 -14.01
CA LYS A 163 19.13 0.47 -13.83
C LYS A 163 18.85 -0.30 -12.55
N ALA A 164 18.34 0.37 -11.51
CA ALA A 164 17.96 -0.28 -10.27
C ALA A 164 16.85 -1.31 -10.47
N ILE A 165 15.78 -0.99 -11.23
CA ILE A 165 14.67 -1.94 -11.46
C ILE A 165 15.14 -3.22 -12.17
N LYS A 166 16.16 -3.13 -13.03
CA LYS A 166 16.75 -4.30 -13.71
C LYS A 166 17.70 -5.09 -12.81
N THR A 167 18.43 -4.39 -11.93
CA THR A 167 19.41 -5.02 -11.03
C THR A 167 18.74 -5.62 -9.80
N TYR A 168 17.70 -4.97 -9.28
CA TYR A 168 17.03 -5.22 -8.00
C TYR A 168 15.56 -5.55 -8.26
N HIS A 169 15.26 -6.83 -8.46
CA HIS A 169 13.98 -7.28 -8.99
C HIS A 169 12.80 -6.98 -8.05
N LEU A 170 13.02 -7.01 -6.73
CA LEU A 170 11.99 -6.69 -5.73
C LEU A 170 11.79 -5.18 -5.52
N ALA A 171 12.61 -4.31 -6.14
CA ALA A 171 12.62 -2.88 -5.82
C ALA A 171 11.28 -2.20 -6.13
N GLN A 172 10.73 -2.44 -7.33
CA GLN A 172 9.47 -1.83 -7.76
C GLN A 172 8.28 -2.37 -6.96
N TYR A 173 8.21 -3.69 -6.73
CA TYR A 173 7.19 -4.29 -5.87
C TYR A 173 7.25 -3.67 -4.46
N SER A 174 8.45 -3.57 -3.89
CA SER A 174 8.64 -3.01 -2.56
C SER A 174 8.14 -1.58 -2.49
N ALA A 175 8.58 -0.71 -3.41
CA ALA A 175 8.16 0.69 -3.47
C ALA A 175 6.65 0.85 -3.61
N GLN A 176 6.01 -0.04 -4.37
CA GLN A 176 4.57 0.02 -4.64
C GLN A 176 3.70 -0.46 -3.47
N TYR A 177 4.02 -1.58 -2.84
CA TYR A 177 3.07 -2.28 -1.96
C TYR A 177 3.39 -2.19 -0.47
N TRP A 178 4.60 -1.79 -0.06
CA TRP A 178 4.98 -1.79 1.35
C TRP A 178 4.01 -0.98 2.23
N ALA A 179 3.55 0.18 1.74
CA ALA A 179 2.69 1.08 2.50
C ALA A 179 1.29 0.49 2.77
N GLN A 180 0.76 -0.30 1.83
CA GLN A 180 -0.53 -0.98 2.01
C GLN A 180 -0.46 -2.04 3.11
N HIS A 181 0.62 -2.83 3.14
CA HIS A 181 0.86 -3.77 4.24
C HIS A 181 1.07 -3.04 5.57
N ALA A 182 1.83 -1.94 5.56
CA ALA A 182 2.07 -1.13 6.76
C ALA A 182 0.78 -0.54 7.34
N ALA A 183 -0.15 -0.09 6.49
CA ALA A 183 -1.44 0.45 6.94
C ALA A 183 -2.27 -0.58 7.71
N VAL A 184 -2.21 -1.87 7.35
CA VAL A 184 -2.87 -2.96 8.10
C VAL A 184 -2.18 -3.18 9.45
N VAL A 185 -0.85 -3.25 9.44
CA VAL A 185 -0.02 -3.48 10.65
C VAL A 185 -0.17 -2.36 11.68
N GLU A 186 -0.27 -1.10 11.23
CA GLU A 186 -0.45 0.03 12.15
C GLU A 186 -1.81 0.02 12.85
N ARG A 187 -2.87 -0.48 12.19
CA ARG A 187 -4.20 -0.62 12.81
C ARG A 187 -4.21 -1.63 13.96
N SER A 188 -3.32 -2.63 13.94
CA SER A 188 -3.11 -3.57 15.04
C SER A 188 -2.12 -3.07 16.10
N GLY A 189 -1.65 -1.81 16.03
CA GLY A 189 -0.70 -1.24 16.98
C GLY A 189 0.77 -1.59 16.71
N GLY A 190 1.09 -2.16 15.55
CA GLY A 190 2.45 -2.56 15.20
C GLY A 190 3.36 -1.35 14.89
N GLN A 191 4.40 -1.17 15.71
CA GLN A 191 5.52 -0.28 15.41
C GLN A 191 6.62 -1.05 14.66
N GLY A 192 7.40 -0.37 13.81
CA GLY A 192 8.39 -1.04 12.97
C GLY A 192 9.61 -0.16 12.70
N TRP A 193 10.76 -0.54 13.25
CA TRP A 193 12.02 0.19 13.11
C TRP A 193 12.43 0.44 11.64
N CYS A 194 12.20 -0.52 10.73
CA CYS A 194 12.54 -0.37 9.32
C CYS A 194 11.76 0.78 8.65
N ARG A 195 10.49 0.95 9.04
CA ARG A 195 9.61 2.02 8.55
C ARG A 195 10.07 3.38 9.03
N ASP A 196 10.35 3.50 10.32
CA ASP A 196 10.84 4.74 10.90
C ASP A 196 12.18 5.14 10.27
N LYS A 197 13.09 4.17 10.07
CA LYS A 197 14.38 4.42 9.41
C LYS A 197 14.21 4.83 7.94
N TYR A 198 13.34 4.15 7.19
CA TYR A 198 13.10 4.46 5.79
C TYR A 198 12.51 5.86 5.61
N LEU A 199 11.43 6.18 6.33
CA LEU A 199 10.76 7.49 6.24
C LEU A 199 11.60 8.65 6.79
N SER A 200 12.56 8.38 7.68
CA SER A 200 13.53 9.39 8.16
C SER A 200 14.73 9.56 7.21
N SER A 201 14.96 8.64 6.27
CA SER A 201 16.08 8.71 5.34
C SER A 201 15.63 9.35 4.03
N ARG A 202 15.89 10.65 3.89
CA ARG A 202 15.53 11.43 2.68
C ARG A 202 15.95 10.73 1.39
N ALA A 203 17.22 10.32 1.30
CA ALA A 203 17.76 9.70 0.09
C ALA A 203 17.14 8.32 -0.24
N ALA A 204 16.84 7.49 0.78
CA ALA A 204 16.19 6.20 0.54
C ALA A 204 14.71 6.37 0.18
N PHE A 205 14.04 7.31 0.84
CA PHE A 205 12.65 7.66 0.59
C PHE A 205 12.46 8.20 -0.83
N GLU A 206 13.21 9.24 -1.21
CA GLU A 206 13.14 9.86 -2.54
C GLU A 206 13.41 8.82 -3.64
N PHE A 207 14.45 7.98 -3.47
CA PHE A 207 14.75 6.94 -4.45
C PHE A 207 13.63 5.89 -4.57
N GLY A 208 13.05 5.45 -3.45
CA GLY A 208 11.92 4.52 -3.49
C GLY A 208 10.67 5.15 -4.13
N TYR A 209 10.45 6.45 -3.91
CA TYR A 209 9.37 7.19 -4.57
C TYR A 209 9.56 7.30 -6.08
N GLU A 210 10.80 7.43 -6.54
CA GLU A 210 11.13 7.42 -7.98
C GLU A 210 10.93 6.05 -8.63
N LEU A 211 11.11 4.96 -7.87
CA LEU A 211 10.81 3.61 -8.35
C LEU A 211 9.31 3.38 -8.55
N TYR A 212 8.48 4.00 -7.72
CA TYR A 212 7.02 4.00 -7.88
C TYR A 212 6.37 5.19 -7.16
N SER A 213 5.74 6.07 -7.94
CA SER A 213 5.02 7.25 -7.43
C SER A 213 3.51 6.98 -7.44
N PRO A 214 2.86 6.79 -6.28
CA PRO A 214 1.49 6.29 -6.21
C PRO A 214 0.40 7.34 -6.53
N ASP A 215 0.76 8.63 -6.57
CA ASP A 215 -0.13 9.75 -6.89
C ASP A 215 -0.06 10.17 -8.37
N ARG A 216 0.94 9.70 -9.12
CA ARG A 216 1.17 10.02 -10.55
C ARG A 216 0.07 9.57 -11.52
N LEU A 217 -0.94 8.83 -11.04
CA LEU A 217 -2.10 8.45 -11.84
C LEU A 217 -3.04 9.64 -12.11
N CYS A 218 -2.85 10.77 -11.42
CA CYS A 218 -3.76 11.92 -11.49
C CYS A 218 -3.41 12.95 -12.58
N THR A 219 -2.18 13.02 -13.10
CA THR A 219 -1.80 13.96 -14.17
C THR A 219 -0.71 13.41 -15.11
N GLY A 220 -0.60 13.99 -16.30
CA GLY A 220 0.43 13.64 -17.32
C GLY A 220 1.87 13.95 -16.86
N PRO A 221 2.89 13.83 -17.74
CA PRO A 221 4.29 13.99 -17.37
C PRO A 221 4.62 15.46 -16.99
N GLY A 222 4.35 15.82 -15.73
CA GLY A 222 4.73 17.08 -15.10
C GLY A 222 6.09 17.06 -14.41
N ALA A 223 6.55 18.24 -13.99
CA ALA A 223 7.81 18.42 -13.26
C ALA A 223 7.79 17.62 -11.93
N LYS A 224 8.94 17.02 -11.57
CA LYS A 224 9.10 16.33 -10.28
C LYS A 224 8.96 17.34 -9.14
N VAL A 225 7.77 17.41 -8.52
CA VAL A 225 7.59 18.16 -7.28
C VAL A 225 8.32 17.39 -6.16
N PRO A 226 9.11 18.04 -5.30
CA PRO A 226 9.70 17.38 -4.14
C PRO A 226 8.59 16.74 -3.27
N VAL A 227 8.76 15.49 -2.86
CA VAL A 227 7.77 14.79 -2.03
C VAL A 227 8.38 14.53 -0.65
N GLY A 228 7.72 15.07 0.38
CA GLY A 228 8.08 14.81 1.77
C GLY A 228 7.54 13.46 2.26
N SER A 229 8.25 12.82 3.18
CA SER A 229 7.78 11.58 3.82
C SER A 229 6.50 11.78 4.63
N LEU A 230 6.27 12.99 5.18
CA LEU A 230 5.02 13.34 5.86
C LEU A 230 3.83 13.35 4.91
N TYR A 231 3.97 13.96 3.72
CA TYR A 231 2.96 13.92 2.66
C TYR A 231 2.63 12.47 2.29
N TYR A 232 3.65 11.64 2.06
CA TYR A 232 3.46 10.25 1.66
C TYR A 232 2.76 9.41 2.73
N ALA A 233 3.18 9.56 4.00
CA ALA A 233 2.53 8.90 5.13
C ALA A 233 1.07 9.33 5.25
N ALA A 234 0.79 10.62 5.07
CA ALA A 234 -0.55 11.18 5.08
C ALA A 234 -1.42 10.63 3.94
N PHE A 235 -0.91 10.61 2.71
CA PHE A 235 -1.58 10.03 1.54
C PHE A 235 -1.89 8.53 1.71
N CYS A 236 -0.93 7.77 2.25
CA CYS A 236 -1.06 6.32 2.45
C CYS A 236 -1.91 5.94 3.68
N GLY A 237 -2.26 6.89 4.56
CA GLY A 237 -3.04 6.61 5.75
C GLY A 237 -2.24 5.97 6.91
N LEU A 238 -0.93 6.23 6.96
CA LEU A 238 -0.02 5.66 7.97
C LEU A 238 -0.03 6.49 9.27
N VAL A 239 -1.08 6.33 10.08
CA VAL A 239 -1.33 7.11 11.31
C VAL A 239 -0.14 7.14 12.27
N SER A 240 0.47 5.98 12.57
CA SER A 240 1.59 5.91 13.51
C SER A 240 2.85 6.53 12.91
N SER A 241 3.07 6.34 11.60
CA SER A 241 4.18 6.95 10.89
C SER A 241 4.06 8.47 10.79
N THR A 242 2.87 9.00 10.50
CA THR A 242 2.60 10.45 10.50
C THR A 242 2.87 11.05 11.88
N ARG A 243 2.41 10.40 12.95
CA ARG A 243 2.70 10.83 14.33
C ARG A 243 4.20 10.91 14.60
N MET A 244 4.93 9.84 14.30
CA MET A 244 6.37 9.75 14.53
C MET A 244 7.15 10.79 13.71
N LEU A 245 6.74 11.07 12.47
CA LEU A 245 7.35 12.12 11.65
C LEU A 245 7.12 13.52 12.24
N LEU A 246 5.89 13.82 12.69
CA LEU A 246 5.57 15.10 13.32
C LEU A 246 6.30 15.28 14.66
N GLU A 247 6.44 14.21 15.46
CA GLU A 247 7.23 14.22 16.70
C GLU A 247 8.73 14.46 16.44
N LYS A 248 9.25 14.02 15.29
CA LYS A 248 10.61 14.29 14.83
C LYS A 248 10.79 15.66 14.16
N GLY A 249 9.76 16.50 14.14
CA GLY A 249 9.84 17.86 13.61
C GLY A 249 9.73 17.95 12.08
N ALA A 250 9.05 17.00 11.43
CA ALA A 250 8.68 17.16 10.03
C ALA A 250 7.88 18.46 9.82
N GLU A 251 8.22 19.23 8.80
CA GLU A 251 7.54 20.49 8.47
C GLU A 251 6.09 20.20 8.04
N VAL A 252 5.13 20.59 8.88
CA VAL A 252 3.71 20.25 8.71
C VAL A 252 3.10 20.85 7.43
N ASN A 253 3.59 22.01 7.00
CA ASN A 253 3.11 22.76 5.84
C ASN A 253 4.02 22.61 4.62
N ALA A 254 4.95 21.66 4.62
CA ALA A 254 5.82 21.41 3.48
C ALA A 254 4.98 21.12 2.24
N GLN A 255 5.22 21.91 1.19
CA GLN A 255 4.58 21.73 -0.10
C GLN A 255 5.28 20.61 -0.88
N GLY A 256 4.51 19.76 -1.53
CA GLY A 256 4.99 18.60 -2.25
C GLY A 256 3.90 17.66 -2.74
N GLY A 257 4.26 16.88 -3.76
CA GLY A 257 3.37 15.90 -4.39
C GLY A 257 2.19 16.53 -5.15
N GLU A 258 1.37 15.67 -5.75
CA GLU A 258 0.27 16.10 -6.64
C GLU A 258 -0.80 16.93 -5.92
N TYR A 259 -1.10 16.61 -4.65
CA TYR A 259 -2.17 17.30 -3.91
C TYR A 259 -1.73 18.59 -3.22
N GLY A 260 -0.45 18.98 -3.29
CA GLY A 260 0.06 20.20 -2.66
C GLY A 260 0.72 19.98 -1.30
N ASN A 261 0.05 19.38 -0.31
CA ASN A 261 0.63 19.11 1.00
C ASN A 261 -0.01 17.90 1.71
N ALA A 262 0.49 17.57 2.91
CA ALA A 262 0.02 16.43 3.69
C ALA A 262 -1.46 16.53 4.10
N LEU A 263 -1.96 17.73 4.42
CA LEU A 263 -3.35 17.96 4.82
C LEU A 263 -4.30 17.75 3.65
N GLN A 264 -3.96 18.28 2.48
CA GLN A 264 -4.72 18.12 1.24
C GLN A 264 -4.76 16.64 0.81
N ALA A 265 -3.61 15.95 0.83
CA ALA A 265 -3.54 14.53 0.50
C ALA A 265 -4.36 13.65 1.45
N ALA A 266 -4.26 13.87 2.76
CA ALA A 266 -5.06 13.13 3.75
C ALA A 266 -6.56 13.42 3.60
N SER A 267 -6.93 14.66 3.30
CA SER A 267 -8.31 15.09 3.11
C SER A 267 -8.94 14.43 1.88
N TYR A 268 -8.22 14.40 0.75
CA TYR A 268 -8.64 13.69 -0.45
C TYR A 268 -8.81 12.18 -0.22
N ARG A 269 -7.87 11.56 0.50
CA ARG A 269 -7.87 10.11 0.74
C ARG A 269 -8.80 9.67 1.87
N GLY A 270 -9.45 10.60 2.59
CA GLY A 270 -10.41 10.29 3.65
C GLY A 270 -9.78 9.91 5.00
N HIS A 271 -8.51 10.27 5.22
CA HIS A 271 -7.76 9.86 6.42
C HIS A 271 -8.00 10.80 7.60
N GLY A 272 -9.23 10.82 8.12
CA GLY A 272 -9.66 11.80 9.15
C GLY A 272 -8.81 11.86 10.42
N LYS A 273 -8.24 10.73 10.88
CA LYS A 273 -7.31 10.71 12.03
C LYS A 273 -6.01 11.47 11.74
N ILE A 274 -5.54 11.43 10.50
CA ILE A 274 -4.34 12.14 10.07
C ILE A 274 -4.66 13.62 9.87
N VAL A 275 -5.80 13.96 9.26
CA VAL A 275 -6.28 15.34 9.15
C VAL A 275 -6.31 16.02 10.51
N GLN A 276 -6.95 15.39 11.50
CA GLN A 276 -7.01 15.91 12.87
C GLN A 276 -5.60 16.15 13.44
N MET A 277 -4.70 15.18 13.29
CA MET A 277 -3.33 15.26 13.80
C MET A 277 -2.52 16.38 13.15
N LEU A 278 -2.67 16.58 11.84
CA LEU A 278 -2.00 17.65 11.10
C LEU A 278 -2.51 19.02 11.56
N LEU A 279 -3.84 19.19 11.67
CA LEU A 279 -4.44 20.44 12.15
C LEU A 279 -4.03 20.77 13.60
N ASP A 280 -3.98 19.76 14.48
CA ASP A 280 -3.51 19.94 15.86
C ASP A 280 -2.01 20.26 15.96
N LYS A 281 -1.25 19.98 14.89
CA LYS A 281 0.17 20.35 14.75
C LYS A 281 0.39 21.66 13.96
N GLY A 282 -0.67 22.43 13.71
CA GLY A 282 -0.59 23.74 13.06
C GLY A 282 -0.49 23.67 11.55
N ALA A 283 -1.05 22.62 10.92
CA ALA A 283 -1.27 22.64 9.48
C ALA A 283 -2.15 23.84 9.11
N ASP A 284 -1.73 24.59 8.11
CA ASP A 284 -2.52 25.67 7.54
C ASP A 284 -3.74 25.08 6.82
N VAL A 285 -4.91 25.31 7.40
CA VAL A 285 -6.19 24.80 6.92
C VAL A 285 -6.57 25.35 5.54
N ASN A 286 -6.06 26.54 5.19
CA ASN A 286 -6.35 27.26 3.96
C ASN A 286 -5.21 27.19 2.94
N ALA A 287 -4.16 26.39 3.22
CA ALA A 287 -3.06 26.20 2.29
C ALA A 287 -3.57 25.76 0.92
N GLN A 288 -3.12 26.49 -0.11
CA GLN A 288 -3.35 26.19 -1.51
C GLN A 288 -2.12 25.50 -2.09
N GLY A 289 -2.32 24.53 -2.98
CA GLY A 289 -1.24 23.79 -3.62
C GLY A 289 -1.73 22.65 -4.50
N GLY A 290 -0.89 22.22 -5.43
CA GLY A 290 -1.26 21.27 -6.48
C GLY A 290 -2.22 21.87 -7.51
N ASN A 291 -2.65 21.06 -8.48
CA ASN A 291 -3.61 21.50 -9.50
C ASN A 291 -5.04 21.60 -8.99
N ASP A 292 -5.35 20.94 -7.87
CA ASP A 292 -6.74 20.68 -7.55
C ASP A 292 -7.24 21.26 -6.19
N GLY A 293 -6.55 22.28 -5.65
CA GLY A 293 -7.05 23.16 -4.59
C GLY A 293 -6.78 22.70 -3.14
N ASN A 294 -7.34 23.41 -2.16
CA ASN A 294 -7.18 23.21 -0.72
C ASN A 294 -7.87 21.96 -0.15
N ALA A 295 -7.63 21.71 1.14
CA ALA A 295 -8.13 20.54 1.86
C ALA A 295 -9.67 20.44 1.89
N LEU A 296 -10.37 21.58 2.00
CA LEU A 296 -11.83 21.63 2.05
C LEU A 296 -12.41 21.21 0.70
N GLN A 297 -11.89 21.77 -0.40
CA GLN A 297 -12.26 21.39 -1.77
C GLN A 297 -12.05 19.88 -2.00
N ARG A 298 -10.91 19.32 -1.56
CA ARG A 298 -10.62 17.87 -1.71
C ARG A 298 -11.58 16.97 -0.97
N ALA A 299 -11.84 17.31 0.29
CA ALA A 299 -12.74 16.54 1.13
C ALA A 299 -14.18 16.61 0.58
N SER A 300 -14.59 17.77 0.08
CA SER A 300 -15.88 17.99 -0.56
C SER A 300 -16.03 17.18 -1.84
N TYR A 301 -15.06 17.25 -2.76
CA TYR A 301 -15.07 16.46 -4.01
C TYR A 301 -15.17 14.94 -3.76
N ARG A 302 -14.47 14.45 -2.74
CA ARG A 302 -14.43 13.01 -2.42
C ARG A 302 -15.56 12.55 -1.49
N GLY A 303 -16.41 13.45 -1.00
CA GLY A 303 -17.56 13.09 -0.17
C GLY A 303 -17.23 12.84 1.30
N HIS A 304 -16.08 13.30 1.79
CA HIS A 304 -15.61 13.02 3.15
C HIS A 304 -16.22 13.98 4.19
N GLY A 305 -17.53 13.87 4.42
CA GLY A 305 -18.29 14.84 5.23
C GLY A 305 -17.76 15.10 6.64
N LYS A 306 -17.19 14.09 7.32
CA LYS A 306 -16.56 14.27 8.64
C LYS A 306 -15.29 15.13 8.57
N ILE A 307 -14.54 15.03 7.48
CA ILE A 307 -13.34 15.84 7.25
C ILE A 307 -13.76 17.27 6.89
N VAL A 308 -14.76 17.43 6.02
CA VAL A 308 -15.35 18.74 5.69
C VAL A 308 -15.77 19.47 6.96
N GLN A 309 -16.53 18.81 7.84
CA GLN A 309 -16.95 19.38 9.12
C GLN A 309 -15.74 19.82 9.96
N MET A 310 -14.75 18.95 10.14
CA MET A 310 -13.54 19.23 10.92
C MET A 310 -12.74 20.42 10.37
N LEU A 311 -12.60 20.52 9.05
CA LEU A 311 -11.91 21.63 8.40
C LEU A 311 -12.65 22.95 8.63
N LEU A 312 -13.98 22.97 8.47
CA LEU A 312 -14.81 24.15 8.73
C LEU A 312 -14.77 24.58 10.20
N GLU A 313 -14.77 23.63 11.14
CA GLU A 313 -14.59 23.90 12.57
C GLU A 313 -13.21 24.49 12.90
N LYS A 314 -12.19 24.15 12.11
CA LYS A 314 -10.82 24.67 12.23
C LYS A 314 -10.58 25.96 11.42
N GLY A 315 -11.63 26.57 10.87
CA GLY A 315 -11.55 27.87 10.21
C GLY A 315 -11.22 27.81 8.71
N ALA A 316 -11.52 26.70 8.04
CA ALA A 316 -11.43 26.63 6.58
C ALA A 316 -12.30 27.72 5.93
N GLU A 317 -11.73 28.44 4.98
CA GLU A 317 -12.42 29.45 4.18
C GLU A 317 -13.42 28.77 3.24
N VAL A 318 -14.70 28.84 3.58
CA VAL A 318 -15.79 28.17 2.85
C VAL A 318 -15.87 28.59 1.38
N ASN A 319 -15.49 29.84 1.07
CA ASN A 319 -15.53 30.45 -0.25
C ASN A 319 -14.14 30.55 -0.91
N ALA A 320 -13.14 29.83 -0.39
CA ALA A 320 -11.83 29.79 -1.02
C ALA A 320 -11.94 29.29 -2.47
N GLN A 321 -11.27 30.01 -3.37
CA GLN A 321 -11.24 29.71 -4.79
C GLN A 321 -9.86 29.21 -5.24
N GLY A 322 -9.83 28.29 -6.19
CA GLY A 322 -8.61 27.79 -6.82
C GLY A 322 -8.67 26.30 -7.17
N GLY A 323 -7.74 25.87 -8.02
CA GLY A 323 -7.69 24.52 -8.56
C GLY A 323 -8.82 24.20 -9.55
N ASP A 324 -8.79 22.98 -10.09
CA ASP A 324 -9.73 22.53 -11.14
C ASP A 324 -11.21 22.65 -10.73
N ASP A 325 -11.57 22.26 -9.50
CA ASP A 325 -12.97 22.30 -9.03
C ASP A 325 -13.44 23.68 -8.55
N SER A 326 -12.58 24.70 -8.64
CA SER A 326 -12.81 26.09 -8.27
C SER A 326 -13.17 26.38 -6.81
N ASN A 327 -14.25 25.84 -6.22
CA ASN A 327 -14.58 26.00 -4.80
C ASN A 327 -15.23 24.74 -4.21
N ALA A 328 -15.35 24.68 -2.87
CA ALA A 328 -15.83 23.49 -2.18
C ALA A 328 -17.30 23.14 -2.48
N LEU A 329 -18.14 24.16 -2.71
CA LEU A 329 -19.55 23.99 -3.03
C LEU A 329 -19.73 23.42 -4.44
N GLN A 330 -18.99 23.94 -5.42
CA GLN A 330 -18.93 23.42 -6.79
C GLN A 330 -18.44 21.96 -6.80
N ALA A 331 -17.33 21.67 -6.10
CA ALA A 331 -16.78 20.32 -6.01
C ALA A 331 -17.79 19.30 -5.44
N ALA A 332 -18.50 19.66 -4.37
CA ALA A 332 -19.53 18.81 -3.77
C ALA A 332 -20.76 18.65 -4.67
N SER A 333 -21.15 19.73 -5.36
CA SER A 333 -22.31 19.77 -6.24
C SER A 333 -22.09 18.92 -7.49
N TYR A 334 -20.93 19.06 -8.14
CA TYR A 334 -20.49 18.24 -9.27
C TYR A 334 -20.55 16.74 -8.93
N ARG A 335 -20.16 16.37 -7.72
CA ARG A 335 -20.08 14.96 -7.28
C ARG A 335 -21.33 14.41 -6.60
N GLY A 336 -22.41 15.20 -6.50
CA GLY A 336 -23.66 14.71 -5.92
C GLY A 336 -23.66 14.59 -4.39
N HIS A 337 -22.75 15.27 -3.69
CA HIS A 337 -22.61 15.14 -2.23
C HIS A 337 -23.54 16.07 -1.46
N GLY A 338 -24.86 15.82 -1.55
CA GLY A 338 -25.89 16.73 -1.02
C GLY A 338 -25.74 17.11 0.47
N LYS A 339 -25.32 16.18 1.34
CA LYS A 339 -25.06 16.49 2.77
C LYS A 339 -23.92 17.48 2.98
N ILE A 340 -22.90 17.43 2.11
CA ILE A 340 -21.79 18.38 2.15
C ILE A 340 -22.23 19.73 1.59
N VAL A 341 -23.01 19.73 0.50
CA VAL A 341 -23.61 20.95 -0.05
C VAL A 341 -24.41 21.68 1.03
N GLN A 342 -25.31 20.99 1.72
CA GLN A 342 -26.07 21.56 2.82
C GLN A 342 -25.17 22.15 3.91
N MET A 343 -24.13 21.41 4.33
CA MET A 343 -23.19 21.86 5.35
C MET A 343 -22.43 23.12 4.94
N LEU A 344 -21.99 23.21 3.67
CA LEU A 344 -21.29 24.38 3.13
C LEU A 344 -22.23 25.59 3.06
N LEU A 345 -23.46 25.42 2.58
CA LEU A 345 -24.48 26.47 2.53
C LEU A 345 -24.82 26.99 3.93
N ASP A 346 -24.96 26.11 4.91
CA ASP A 346 -25.20 26.51 6.31
C ASP A 346 -24.00 27.21 6.95
N LYS A 347 -22.80 27.06 6.37
CA LYS A 347 -21.58 27.79 6.74
C LYS A 347 -21.34 29.04 5.90
N GLY A 348 -22.29 29.47 5.08
CA GLY A 348 -22.22 30.71 4.31
C GLY A 348 -21.46 30.59 3.00
N ALA A 349 -21.45 29.40 2.39
CA ALA A 349 -20.98 29.26 1.01
C ALA A 349 -21.78 30.17 0.07
N ASP A 350 -21.09 30.91 -0.80
CA ASP A 350 -21.70 31.72 -1.84
C ASP A 350 -22.24 30.82 -2.94
N VAL A 351 -23.57 30.69 -2.95
CA VAL A 351 -24.32 29.87 -3.91
C VAL A 351 -24.11 30.31 -5.36
N ASN A 352 -23.78 31.58 -5.59
CA ASN A 352 -23.61 32.19 -6.90
C ASN A 352 -22.14 32.35 -7.32
N ALA A 353 -21.20 31.89 -6.49
CA ALA A 353 -19.77 31.94 -6.80
C ALA A 353 -19.47 31.28 -8.15
N GLN A 354 -18.82 32.04 -9.02
CA GLN A 354 -18.37 31.59 -10.33
C GLN A 354 -16.92 31.12 -10.23
N GLY A 355 -16.57 30.08 -10.97
CA GLY A 355 -15.18 29.64 -11.11
C GLY A 355 -15.03 28.43 -12.01
N GLY A 356 -13.87 28.34 -12.68
CA GLY A 356 -13.48 27.20 -13.51
C GLY A 356 -14.19 27.20 -14.86
N ASP A 357 -13.99 26.13 -15.62
CA ASP A 357 -14.62 25.97 -16.93
C ASP A 357 -16.11 25.62 -16.82
N ASP A 358 -16.57 25.19 -15.65
CA ASP A 358 -17.90 24.61 -15.44
C ASP A 358 -18.95 25.57 -14.84
N GLY A 359 -18.61 26.85 -14.62
CA GLY A 359 -19.56 27.90 -14.21
C GLY A 359 -19.76 28.03 -12.70
N ASN A 360 -20.97 27.75 -12.18
CA ASN A 360 -21.29 27.80 -10.73
C ASN A 360 -21.88 26.48 -10.24
N ALA A 361 -22.13 26.38 -8.93
CA ALA A 361 -22.65 25.16 -8.29
C ALA A 361 -23.97 24.65 -8.93
N LEU A 362 -24.85 25.56 -9.34
CA LEU A 362 -26.13 25.22 -9.97
C LEU A 362 -25.93 24.64 -11.37
N HIS A 363 -25.03 25.22 -12.17
CA HIS A 363 -24.71 24.72 -13.51
C HIS A 363 -24.16 23.28 -13.42
N VAL A 364 -23.18 23.03 -12.56
CA VAL A 364 -22.59 21.68 -12.41
C VAL A 364 -23.57 20.66 -11.84
N ALA A 365 -24.41 21.05 -10.87
CA ALA A 365 -25.43 20.14 -10.34
C ALA A 365 -26.47 19.78 -11.41
N SER A 366 -26.83 20.75 -12.26
CA SER A 366 -27.79 20.54 -13.34
C SER A 366 -27.22 19.69 -14.48
N SER A 367 -25.96 19.91 -14.86
CA SER A 367 -25.31 19.13 -15.93
C SER A 367 -25.12 17.67 -15.55
N GLU A 368 -24.85 17.39 -14.27
CA GLU A 368 -24.65 16.04 -13.74
C GLU A 368 -25.97 15.37 -13.28
N GLY A 369 -27.10 16.09 -13.31
CA GLY A 369 -28.43 15.54 -12.99
C GLY A 369 -28.72 15.36 -11.48
N HIS A 370 -28.08 16.13 -10.61
CA HIS A 370 -28.26 16.05 -9.16
C HIS A 370 -29.46 16.89 -8.70
N GLU A 371 -30.68 16.40 -8.98
CA GLU A 371 -31.95 17.12 -8.73
C GLU A 371 -32.10 17.65 -7.29
N GLU A 372 -31.76 16.84 -6.28
CA GLU A 372 -31.84 17.28 -4.87
C GLU A 372 -30.91 18.47 -4.58
N ILE A 373 -29.73 18.49 -5.19
CA ILE A 373 -28.76 19.58 -5.03
C ILE A 373 -29.23 20.82 -5.77
N VAL A 374 -29.77 20.66 -6.98
CA VAL A 374 -30.39 21.76 -7.73
C VAL A 374 -31.47 22.43 -6.87
N GLN A 375 -32.36 21.65 -6.26
CA GLN A 375 -33.39 22.21 -5.38
C GLN A 375 -32.79 22.93 -4.17
N MET A 376 -31.81 22.34 -3.48
CA MET A 376 -31.13 22.98 -2.34
C MET A 376 -30.47 24.31 -2.71
N LEU A 377 -29.86 24.39 -3.89
CA LEU A 377 -29.21 25.62 -4.37
C LEU A 377 -30.26 26.70 -4.72
N LEU A 378 -31.34 26.33 -5.41
CA LEU A 378 -32.45 27.24 -5.73
C LEU A 378 -33.16 27.77 -4.48
N ASP A 379 -33.31 26.95 -3.44
CA ASP A 379 -33.92 27.37 -2.17
C ASP A 379 -33.05 28.37 -1.40
N LYS A 380 -31.74 28.42 -1.69
CA LYS A 380 -30.75 29.25 -0.97
C LYS A 380 -30.29 30.48 -1.76
N GLY A 381 -30.63 30.64 -3.06
CA GLY A 381 -30.44 31.88 -3.81
C GLY A 381 -30.12 31.70 -5.28
#